data_AF-A0AAW2GIQ6-F1
#
_entry.id   AF-A0AAW2GIQ6-F1
#
_cell.length_a   1.000
_cell.length_b   1.000
_cell.length_c   1.000
_cell.angle_alpha   90.00
_cell.angle_beta   90.00
_cell.angle_gamma   90.00
#
_symmetry.space_group_name_H-M   'P 1'
#
loop_
_entity.id
_entity.type
_entity.pdbx_description
1 polymer ?
#
loop_
_entity_poly.entity_id
_entity_poly.type
_entity_poly.pdbx_seq_one_letter_code
_entity_poly.pdbx_strand_id
1 'polypeptide(L)'
;MLLAIIGMSVTLLQITQQNDIIKSCRYTLYVVGQLIHLFWFSFEGQKLIDHSLQMSDKIYNSSWYEVSASSQKLIILVMMRSTRPSVLSAGKIFIFSLESFTTALQTSMSYFTVLATV
;
A
#
# COMPACT_ATOMS: atom_id res chain seq x y z
N MET A 1 -7.42 -1.43 6.53
CA MET A 1 -6.85 -0.09 6.80
C MET A 1 -7.47 0.56 8.04
N LEU A 2 -8.78 0.85 8.08
CA LEU A 2 -9.41 1.49 9.25
C LEU A 2 -9.11 0.75 10.57
N LEU A 3 -9.23 -0.58 10.58
CA LEU A 3 -8.84 -1.41 11.73
C LEU A 3 -7.35 -1.28 12.10
N ALA A 4 -6.47 -1.10 11.12
CA ALA A 4 -5.04 -0.91 11.37
C ALA A 4 -4.74 0.49 11.91
N ILE A 5 -5.44 1.53 11.42
CA ILE A 5 -5.33 2.91 11.92
C ILE A 5 -5.82 2.99 13.37
N ILE A 6 -6.99 2.42 13.66
CA ILE A 6 -7.57 2.37 15.02
C ILE A 6 -6.66 1.54 15.94
N GLY A 7 -6.15 0.41 15.47
CA GLY A 7 -5.21 -0.41 16.24
C GLY A 7 -3.90 0.32 16.56
N MET A 8 -3.33 1.04 15.60
CA MET A 8 -2.11 1.83 15.80
C MET A 8 -2.35 3.01 16.75
N SER A 9 -3.46 3.75 16.62
CA SER A 9 -3.73 4.89 17.52
C SER A 9 -3.98 4.45 18.97
N VAL A 10 -4.71 3.35 19.19
CA VAL A 10 -4.99 2.82 20.53
C VAL A 10 -3.72 2.28 21.20
N THR A 11 -2.88 1.54 20.46
CA THR A 11 -1.61 1.04 21.01
C THR A 11 -0.63 2.16 21.33
N LEU A 12 -0.62 3.25 20.55
CA LEU A 12 0.18 4.44 20.86
C LEU A 12 -0.29 5.14 22.14
N LEU A 13 -1.61 5.24 22.37
CA LEU A 13 -2.14 5.81 23.61
C LEU A 13 -1.83 4.93 24.84
N GLN A 14 -1.91 3.61 24.69
CA GLN A 14 -1.53 2.67 25.75
C GLN A 14 -0.05 2.77 26.15
N ILE A 15 0.84 3.11 25.21
CA ILE A 15 2.25 3.37 25.50
C ILE A 15 2.41 4.61 26.40
N THR A 16 1.65 5.67 26.14
CA THR A 16 1.72 6.92 26.92
C THR A 16 1.13 6.80 28.33
N GLN A 17 0.11 5.97 28.52
CA GLN A 17 -0.57 5.81 29.82
C GLN A 17 0.10 4.78 30.75
N GLN A 18 0.95 3.89 30.23
CA GLN A 18 1.52 2.78 30.99
C GLN A 18 2.89 3.12 31.58
N ASN A 19 3.01 3.11 32.91
CA ASN A 19 4.29 3.33 33.61
C ASN A 19 5.24 2.10 33.61
N ASP A 20 4.73 0.92 33.27
CA ASP A 20 5.53 -0.32 33.23
C ASP A 20 6.35 -0.43 31.94
N ILE A 21 7.67 -0.37 32.06
CA ILE A 21 8.63 -0.46 30.94
C ILE A 21 8.44 -1.75 30.11
N ILE A 22 8.20 -2.88 30.77
CA ILE A 22 8.03 -4.19 30.10
C ILE A 22 6.79 -4.20 29.20
N LYS A 23 5.67 -3.61 29.68
CA LYS A 23 4.43 -3.55 28.91
C LYS A 23 4.56 -2.57 27.74
N SER A 24 5.18 -1.42 27.98
CA SER A 24 5.48 -0.42 26.93
C SER A 24 6.33 -1.05 25.81
N CYS A 25 7.41 -1.76 26.15
CA CYS A 25 8.24 -2.48 25.18
C CYS A 25 7.45 -3.46 24.31
N ARG A 26 6.52 -4.24 24.91
CA ARG A 26 5.67 -5.18 24.17
C ARG A 26 4.77 -4.46 23.16
N TYR A 27 4.16 -3.33 23.54
CA TYR A 27 3.33 -2.54 22.64
C TYR A 27 4.15 -1.90 21.52
N THR A 28 5.35 -1.40 21.81
CA THR A 28 6.27 -0.88 20.79
C THR A 28 6.63 -1.95 19.75
N LEU A 29 6.99 -3.16 20.19
CA LEU A 29 7.29 -4.27 19.28
C LEU A 29 6.10 -4.64 18.39
N TYR A 30 4.89 -4.63 18.95
CA TYR A 30 3.67 -4.88 18.18
C TYR A 30 3.46 -3.82 17.09
N VAL A 31 3.61 -2.54 17.42
CA VAL A 31 3.50 -1.44 16.44
C VAL A 31 4.54 -1.59 15.34
N VAL A 32 5.80 -1.86 15.69
CA VAL A 32 6.87 -2.07 14.70
C VAL A 32 6.56 -3.26 13.78
N GLY A 33 6.10 -4.38 14.33
CA GLY A 33 5.69 -5.54 13.52
C GLY A 33 4.56 -5.21 12.56
N GLN A 34 3.54 -4.47 13.02
CA GLN A 34 2.42 -4.04 12.18
C GLN A 34 2.87 -3.09 11.06
N LEU A 35 3.80 -2.18 11.36
CA LEU A 35 4.39 -1.26 10.38
C LEU A 35 5.16 -2.02 9.30
N ILE A 36 6.00 -2.99 9.70
CA ILE A 36 6.77 -3.82 8.75
C ILE A 36 5.81 -4.61 7.85
N HIS A 37 4.78 -5.22 8.43
CA HIS A 37 3.78 -5.96 7.67
C HIS A 37 3.08 -5.04 6.65
N LEU A 38 2.54 -3.91 7.09
CA LEU A 38 1.86 -2.97 6.20
C LEU A 38 2.80 -2.41 5.11
N PHE A 39 4.05 -2.11 5.47
CA PHE A 39 5.08 -1.64 4.54
C PHE A 39 5.35 -2.69 3.46
N TRP A 40 5.51 -3.97 3.83
CA TRP A 40 5.76 -5.04 2.87
C TRP A 40 4.61 -5.18 1.87
N PHE A 41 3.36 -5.18 2.36
CA PHE A 41 2.18 -5.23 1.49
C PHE A 41 2.08 -4.03 0.55
N SER A 42 2.33 -2.81 1.05
CA SER A 42 2.32 -1.61 0.23
C SER A 42 3.48 -1.55 -0.77
N PHE A 43 4.64 -2.10 -0.42
CA PHE A 43 5.81 -2.17 -1.30
C PHE A 43 5.58 -3.13 -2.47
N GLU A 44 5.10 -4.35 -2.19
CA GLU A 44 4.75 -5.31 -3.24
C GLU A 44 3.61 -4.81 -4.12
N GLY A 45 2.61 -4.15 -3.53
CA GLY A 45 1.53 -3.50 -4.26
C GLY A 45 2.04 -2.41 -5.21
N GLN A 46 2.97 -1.56 -4.76
CA GLN A 46 3.61 -0.54 -5.60
C GLN A 46 4.42 -1.15 -6.74
N LYS A 47 5.23 -2.17 -6.44
CA LYS A 47 6.06 -2.87 -7.43
C LYS A 47 5.20 -3.50 -8.53
N LEU A 48 4.03 -4.05 -8.17
CA LEU A 48 3.07 -4.60 -9.12
C LEU A 48 2.48 -3.52 -10.03
N ILE A 49 2.12 -2.36 -9.46
CA ILE A 49 1.62 -1.21 -10.22
C ILE A 49 2.69 -0.72 -11.21
N ASP A 50 3.92 -0.54 -10.75
CA ASP A 50 5.04 -0.06 -11.57
C ASP A 50 5.38 -1.05 -12.69
N HIS A 51 5.40 -2.36 -12.41
CA HIS A 51 5.62 -3.38 -13.45
C HIS A 51 4.52 -3.40 -14.50
N SER A 52 3.25 -3.25 -14.10
CA SER A 52 2.12 -3.20 -15.03
C SER A 52 2.24 -2.03 -16.00
N LEU A 53 2.61 -0.85 -15.49
CA LEU A 53 2.80 0.35 -16.30
C LEU A 53 4.02 0.22 -17.22
N GLN A 54 5.17 -0.22 -16.68
CA GLN A 54 6.39 -0.41 -17.47
C GLN A 54 6.23 -1.47 -18.57
N MET A 55 5.45 -2.53 -18.32
CA MET A 55 5.14 -3.53 -19.35
C MET A 55 4.38 -2.88 -20.51
N SER A 56 3.38 -2.03 -20.24
CA SER A 56 2.65 -1.31 -21.28
C SER A 56 3.59 -0.41 -22.12
N ASP A 57 4.45 0.36 -21.45
CA ASP A 57 5.38 1.27 -22.13
C ASP A 57 6.42 0.54 -22.99
N LYS A 58 6.95 -0.60 -22.50
CA LYS A 58 7.89 -1.42 -23.28
C LYS A 58 7.24 -2.05 -24.50
N ILE A 59 5.99 -2.49 -24.39
CA ILE A 59 5.25 -3.02 -25.54
C ILE A 59 4.95 -1.90 -26.54
N TYR A 60 4.59 -0.70 -26.06
CA TYR A 60 4.35 0.46 -26.93
C TYR A 60 5.59 0.86 -27.74
N ASN A 61 6.76 0.86 -27.11
CA ASN A 61 8.04 1.18 -27.75
C ASN A 61 8.64 0.03 -28.57
N SER A 62 8.01 -1.14 -28.60
CA SER A 62 8.43 -2.26 -29.47
C SER A 62 7.91 -2.07 -30.89
N SER A 63 8.51 -2.75 -31.87
CA SER A 63 8.00 -2.80 -33.25
C SER A 63 6.77 -3.71 -33.38
N TRP A 64 5.77 -3.52 -32.51
CA TRP A 64 4.51 -4.27 -32.50
C TRP A 64 3.74 -4.14 -33.82
N TYR A 65 3.98 -3.05 -34.57
CA TYR A 65 3.42 -2.80 -35.89
C TYR A 65 4.02 -3.69 -37.01
N GLU A 66 5.13 -4.39 -36.77
CA GLU A 66 5.74 -5.30 -37.75
C GLU A 66 5.24 -6.75 -37.64
N VAL A 67 4.45 -7.06 -36.61
CA VAL A 67 3.91 -8.40 -36.36
C VAL A 67 2.61 -8.63 -37.15
N SER A 68 2.23 -9.89 -37.35
CA SER A 68 0.99 -10.26 -38.05
C SER A 68 -0.26 -9.56 -37.47
N ALA A 69 -1.26 -9.31 -38.33
CA ALA A 69 -2.48 -8.59 -37.94
C ALA A 69 -3.26 -9.26 -36.80
N SER A 70 -3.16 -10.59 -36.66
CA SER A 70 -3.74 -11.34 -35.53
C SER A 70 -2.99 -11.06 -34.22
N SER A 71 -1.66 -11.04 -34.26
CA SER A 71 -0.82 -10.74 -33.10
C SER A 71 -0.91 -9.27 -32.68
N GLN A 72 -0.99 -8.33 -33.63
CA GLN A 72 -1.20 -6.90 -33.32
C GLN A 72 -2.46 -6.65 -32.50
N LYS A 73 -3.59 -7.25 -32.88
CA LYS A 73 -4.85 -7.13 -32.12
C LYS A 73 -4.70 -7.62 -30.69
N LEU A 74 -3.95 -8.72 -30.50
CA LEU A 74 -3.70 -9.27 -29.17
C LEU A 74 -2.80 -8.36 -28.33
N ILE A 75 -1.75 -7.80 -28.95
CA ILE A 75 -0.82 -6.85 -28.31
C ILE A 75 -1.56 -5.58 -27.87
N ILE A 76 -2.40 -5.01 -28.73
CA ILE A 76 -3.23 -3.82 -28.39
C ILE A 76 -4.15 -4.14 -27.21
N LEU A 77 -4.77 -5.32 -27.19
CA LEU A 77 -5.67 -5.73 -26.10
C LEU A 77 -4.91 -5.89 -24.78
N VAL A 78 -3.70 -6.44 -24.81
CA VAL A 78 -2.81 -6.52 -23.65
C VAL A 78 -2.39 -5.13 -23.18
N MET A 79 -1.99 -4.23 -24.08
CA MET A 79 -1.60 -2.86 -23.74
C MET A 79 -2.76 -2.05 -23.14
N MET A 80 -3.98 -2.18 -23.70
CA MET A 80 -5.20 -1.60 -23.13
C MET A 80 -5.58 -2.20 -21.77
N ARG A 81 -5.22 -3.46 -21.48
CA ARG A 81 -5.43 -4.09 -20.18
C ARG A 81 -4.37 -3.64 -19.17
N SER A 82 -3.11 -3.53 -19.58
CA SER A 82 -1.97 -3.16 -18.72
C SER A 82 -1.90 -1.67 -18.36
N THR A 83 -2.51 -0.80 -19.17
CA THR A 83 -2.74 0.63 -18.85
C THR A 83 -3.71 0.82 -17.68
N ARG A 84 -4.54 -0.18 -17.37
CA ARG A 84 -5.20 -0.26 -16.06
C ARG A 84 -4.24 -0.98 -15.11
N PRO A 85 -3.57 -0.27 -14.20
CA PRO A 85 -2.62 -0.90 -13.30
C PRO A 85 -3.34 -2.05 -12.57
N SER A 86 -2.68 -3.21 -12.49
CA SER A 86 -3.14 -4.29 -11.61
C SER A 86 -2.95 -3.82 -10.18
N VAL A 87 -3.99 -3.17 -9.66
CA VAL A 87 -3.97 -2.65 -8.30
C VAL A 87 -4.41 -3.76 -7.36
N LEU A 88 -3.53 -4.12 -6.42
CA LEU A 88 -3.95 -4.89 -5.27
C LEU A 88 -4.88 -4.00 -4.44
N SER A 89 -6.18 -4.27 -4.49
CA SER A 89 -7.17 -3.50 -3.74
C SER A 89 -7.84 -4.34 -2.67
N ALA A 90 -7.82 -3.87 -1.43
CA ALA A 90 -8.64 -4.43 -0.37
C ALA A 90 -10.06 -3.86 -0.48
N GLY A 91 -10.99 -4.68 -0.98
CA GLY A 91 -12.42 -4.37 -1.01
C GLY A 91 -12.84 -3.18 -1.88
N LYS A 92 -12.03 -2.78 -2.89
CA LYS A 92 -12.20 -1.56 -3.72
C LYS A 92 -12.11 -0.21 -2.97
N ILE A 93 -11.87 -0.24 -1.66
CA ILE A 93 -11.82 0.96 -0.82
C ILE A 93 -10.37 1.42 -0.61
N PHE A 94 -9.40 0.50 -0.70
CA PHE A 94 -8.01 0.77 -0.44
C PHE A 94 -7.11 0.20 -1.53
N ILE A 95 -6.13 0.99 -1.94
CA ILE A 95 -5.09 0.60 -2.89
C ILE A 95 -3.82 0.37 -2.08
N PHE A 96 -3.22 -0.81 -2.18
CA PHE A 96 -1.93 -1.06 -1.56
C PHE A 96 -0.83 -0.34 -2.35
N SER A 97 -0.58 0.91 -1.95
CA SER A 97 0.51 1.76 -2.45
C SER A 97 1.32 2.34 -1.29
N LEU A 98 2.53 2.81 -1.61
CA LEU A 98 3.38 3.57 -0.67
C LEU A 98 2.73 4.90 -0.24
N GLU A 99 2.01 5.54 -1.15
CA GLU A 99 1.20 6.72 -0.86
C GLU A 99 0.16 6.41 0.22
N SER A 100 -0.60 5.34 0.01
CA SER A 100 -1.65 4.91 0.94
C SER A 100 -1.11 4.49 2.31
N PHE A 101 0.10 3.93 2.37
CA PHE A 101 0.82 3.67 3.62
C PHE A 101 1.12 4.97 4.37
N THR A 102 1.67 5.96 3.67
CA THR A 102 2.04 7.26 4.25
C THR A 102 0.80 7.99 4.79
N THR A 103 -0.29 8.00 4.02
CA THR A 103 -1.57 8.56 4.45
C THR A 103 -2.10 7.84 5.70
N ALA A 104 -2.04 6.51 5.75
CA ALA A 104 -2.48 5.76 6.93
C ALA A 104 -1.68 6.12 8.20
N LEU A 105 -0.36 6.34 8.07
CA LEU A 105 0.49 6.79 9.19
C LEU A 105 0.12 8.19 9.66
N GLN A 106 -0.03 9.13 8.73
CA GLN A 106 -0.40 10.52 9.04
C GLN A 106 -1.75 10.58 9.76
N THR A 107 -2.75 9.84 9.27
CA THR A 107 -4.07 9.79 9.90
C THR A 107 -4.00 9.14 11.29
N SER A 108 -3.20 8.09 11.48
CA SER A 108 -3.02 7.45 12.78
C SER A 108 -2.39 8.39 13.81
N MET A 109 -1.35 9.14 13.41
CA MET A 109 -0.73 10.16 14.26
C MET A 109 -1.69 11.30 14.57
N SER A 110 -2.47 11.76 13.60
CA SER A 110 -3.49 12.79 13.82
C SER A 110 -4.53 12.33 14.85
N TYR A 111 -5.03 11.09 14.74
CA TYR A 111 -5.96 10.53 15.73
C TYR A 111 -5.33 10.39 17.11
N PHE A 112 -4.08 9.94 17.18
CA PHE A 112 -3.34 9.88 18.44
C PHE A 112 -3.24 11.26 19.10
N THR A 113 -2.82 12.29 18.36
CA THR A 113 -2.69 13.65 18.91
C THR A 113 -4.02 14.14 19.48
N VAL A 114 -5.12 13.97 18.75
CA VAL A 114 -6.46 14.35 19.23
C VAL A 114 -6.83 13.60 20.50
N LEU A 115 -6.61 12.29 20.53
CA LEU A 115 -6.96 11.44 21.67
C LEU A 115 -6.05 11.66 22.89
N ALA A 116 -4.82 12.09 22.68
CA ALA A 116 -3.87 12.42 23.74
C ALA A 116 -4.11 13.83 24.33
N THR A 117 -4.75 14.73 23.57
CA THR A 117 -5.11 16.08 24.03
C THR A 117 -6.43 16.14 24.80
N VAL A 118 -7.31 15.14 24.63
CA VAL A 118 -8.59 15.01 25.36
C VAL A 118 -8.37 14.29 26.68
#